data_AF-A8ILW7-F1
#
_entry.id   AF-A8ILW7-F1
#
_cell.length_a   1.000
_cell.length_b   1.000
_cell.length_c   1.000
_cell.angle_alpha   90.00
_cell.angle_beta   90.00
_cell.angle_gamma   90.00
#
_symmetry.space_group_name_H-M   'P 1'
#
loop_
_entity.id
_entity.type
_entity.pdbx_description
1 polymer ?
#
loop_
_entity_poly.entity_id
_entity_poly.type
_entity_poly.pdbx_seq_one_letter_code
_entity_poly.pdbx_strand_id
1 'polypeptide(L)'
;FWVQAEFSPGVFFRDLFFLSLEPPGPEYGLSLSAPLWEGGLWLIASFLLLVSVLSWLARSWVLAEQLGMGKHVFYAFSSAVWLFLVLGLIRPILMGSWSEAVPYGVFSHLDWTNLFSLTYGNLFYNPFHALSIVFLYGSALL
;
A
#
# COMPACT_ATOMS: atom_id res chain seq x y z
N PHE A 1 11.23 -12.49 -2.52
CA PHE A 1 11.08 -12.96 -3.91
C PHE A 1 12.16 -13.97 -4.29
N TRP A 2 13.46 -13.64 -4.23
CA TRP A 2 14.53 -14.62 -4.50
C TRP A 2 14.42 -15.94 -3.72
N VAL A 3 14.02 -15.88 -2.44
CA VAL A 3 13.77 -17.09 -1.63
C VAL A 3 12.61 -17.94 -2.18
N GLN A 4 11.52 -17.31 -2.63
CA GLN A 4 10.39 -18.01 -3.27
C GLN A 4 10.78 -18.62 -4.62
N ALA A 5 11.79 -18.06 -5.29
CA ALA A 5 12.37 -18.60 -6.50
C ALA A 5 13.52 -19.59 -6.25
N GLU A 6 13.73 -20.02 -4.99
CA GLU A 6 14.82 -20.93 -4.58
C GLU A 6 16.21 -20.47 -5.06
N PHE A 7 16.41 -19.15 -5.14
CA PHE A 7 17.61 -18.51 -5.68
C PHE A 7 17.95 -18.89 -7.14
N SER A 8 17.01 -19.49 -7.88
CA SER A 8 17.13 -19.77 -9.30
C SER A 8 16.78 -18.54 -10.14
N PRO A 9 17.72 -17.98 -10.92
CA PRO A 9 17.43 -16.84 -11.79
C PRO A 9 16.34 -17.14 -12.82
N GLY A 10 16.32 -18.36 -13.38
CA GLY A 10 15.32 -18.76 -14.36
C GLY A 10 13.90 -18.74 -13.80
N VAL A 11 13.72 -19.27 -12.58
CA VAL A 11 12.42 -19.24 -11.88
C VAL A 11 12.06 -17.80 -11.50
N PHE A 12 13.02 -17.03 -10.98
CA PHE A 12 12.80 -15.66 -10.55
C PHE A 12 12.23 -14.79 -11.69
N PHE A 13 12.83 -14.85 -12.88
CA PHE A 13 12.35 -14.06 -14.02
C PHE A 13 11.08 -14.61 -14.66
N ARG A 14 10.88 -15.94 -14.66
CA ARG A 14 9.64 -16.56 -15.15
C ARG A 14 8.43 -16.14 -14.31
N ASP A 15 8.60 -16.15 -12.98
CA ASP A 15 7.49 -16.01 -12.03
C ASP A 15 7.40 -14.62 -11.40
N LEU A 16 8.25 -13.66 -11.79
CA LEU A 16 8.43 -12.36 -11.11
C LEU A 16 7.11 -11.67 -10.71
N PHE A 17 6.09 -11.71 -11.56
CA PHE A 17 4.81 -11.04 -11.30
C PHE A 17 3.86 -11.84 -10.38
N PHE A 18 4.11 -13.14 -10.23
CA PHE A 18 3.37 -14.05 -9.36
C PHE A 18 3.97 -14.14 -7.95
N LEU A 19 5.20 -13.67 -7.75
CA LEU A 19 5.82 -13.62 -6.42
C LEU A 19 5.12 -12.55 -5.56
N SER A 20 4.92 -12.86 -4.28
CA SER A 20 4.23 -11.97 -3.35
C SER A 20 4.77 -12.06 -1.93
N LEU A 21 4.83 -10.93 -1.24
CA LEU A 21 5.08 -10.86 0.20
C LEU A 21 3.75 -10.49 0.88
N GLU A 22 3.15 -11.47 1.54
CA GLU A 22 1.83 -11.38 2.16
C GLU A 22 1.89 -10.83 3.60
N PRO A 23 0.85 -10.12 4.07
CA PRO A 23 0.72 -9.74 5.48
C PRO A 23 0.55 -10.97 6.40
N PRO A 24 0.71 -10.81 7.72
CA PRO A 24 0.38 -11.86 8.69
C PRO A 24 -1.06 -12.35 8.56
N GLY A 25 -1.27 -13.64 8.82
CA GLY A 25 -2.61 -14.26 8.85
C GLY A 25 -3.53 -13.65 9.93
N PRO A 26 -4.87 -13.80 9.79
CA PRO A 26 -5.84 -13.24 10.74
C PRO A 26 -5.61 -13.64 12.20
N GLU A 27 -5.09 -14.85 12.44
CA GLU A 27 -4.75 -15.41 13.75
C GLU A 27 -3.75 -14.56 14.54
N TYR A 28 -2.94 -13.75 13.86
CA TYR A 28 -1.97 -12.85 14.49
C TYR A 28 -2.59 -11.49 14.87
N GLY A 29 -3.80 -11.17 14.42
CA GLY A 29 -4.46 -9.89 14.67
C GLY A 29 -3.56 -8.70 14.30
N LEU A 30 -3.37 -7.77 15.25
CA LEU A 30 -2.43 -6.64 15.12
C LEU A 30 -1.06 -6.90 15.76
N SER A 31 -0.77 -8.15 16.16
CA SER A 31 0.52 -8.47 16.77
C SER A 31 1.68 -8.19 15.82
N LEU A 32 2.80 -7.74 16.40
CA LEU A 32 4.07 -7.58 15.70
C LEU A 32 4.97 -8.84 15.82
N SER A 33 4.47 -9.89 16.47
CA SER A 33 5.23 -11.11 16.79
C SER A 33 5.06 -12.23 15.76
N ALA A 34 4.48 -11.97 14.59
CA ALA A 34 4.36 -12.97 13.53
C ALA A 34 5.75 -13.46 13.10
N PRO A 35 5.96 -14.78 12.91
CA PRO A 35 7.22 -15.32 12.40
C PRO A 35 7.62 -14.65 11.08
N LEU A 36 8.93 -14.56 10.82
CA LEU A 36 9.46 -13.85 9.64
C LEU A 36 8.82 -14.31 8.33
N TRP A 37 8.69 -15.62 8.13
CA TRP A 37 8.13 -16.22 6.92
C TRP A 37 6.61 -16.27 6.88
N GLU A 38 5.93 -15.87 7.96
CA GLU A 38 4.46 -15.88 8.10
C GLU A 38 3.91 -14.45 8.28
N GLY A 39 4.55 -13.48 7.60
CA GLY A 39 4.14 -12.07 7.61
C GLY A 39 5.03 -11.13 8.42
N GLY A 40 5.97 -11.63 9.22
CA GLY A 40 6.97 -10.80 9.91
C GLY A 40 7.83 -9.97 8.95
N LEU A 41 8.21 -10.54 7.80
CA LEU A 41 8.94 -9.80 6.75
C LEU A 41 8.08 -8.71 6.09
N TRP A 42 6.76 -8.92 5.99
CA TRP A 42 5.84 -7.90 5.50
C TRP A 42 5.78 -6.73 6.48
N LEU A 43 5.71 -6.98 7.80
CA LEU A 43 5.73 -5.93 8.82
C LEU A 43 7.01 -5.08 8.73
N ILE A 44 8.16 -5.72 8.55
CA ILE A 44 9.45 -5.04 8.39
C ILE A 44 9.45 -4.18 7.11
N ALA A 45 9.01 -4.74 5.97
CA ALA A 45 8.92 -4.01 4.72
C ALA A 45 7.98 -2.80 4.81
N SER A 46 6.79 -2.99 5.41
CA SER A 46 5.79 -1.96 5.65
C SER A 46 6.32 -0.83 6.54
N PHE A 47 7.06 -1.16 7.60
CA PHE A 47 7.67 -0.14 8.46
C PHE A 47 8.71 0.70 7.72
N LEU A 48 9.60 0.05 6.96
CA LEU A 48 10.62 0.77 6.16
C LEU A 48 9.97 1.65 5.08
N LEU A 49 8.93 1.15 4.42
CA LEU A 49 8.16 1.92 3.44
C LEU A 49 7.46 3.12 4.09
N LEU A 50 6.84 2.95 5.25
CA LEU A 50 6.19 4.02 6.00
C LEU A 50 7.19 5.15 6.33
N VAL A 51 8.36 4.81 6.88
CA VAL A 51 9.41 5.79 7.19
C VAL A 51 9.89 6.49 5.91
N SER A 52 10.10 5.74 4.82
CA SER A 52 10.52 6.28 3.53
C SER A 52 9.52 7.32 3.00
N VAL A 53 8.23 6.98 2.97
CA VAL A 53 7.17 7.88 2.47
C VAL A 53 7.01 9.11 3.36
N LEU A 54 6.97 8.95 4.69
CA LEU A 54 6.80 10.08 5.61
C LEU A 54 8.01 11.02 5.63
N SER A 55 9.23 10.48 5.54
CA SER A 55 10.44 11.30 5.41
C SER A 55 10.48 12.05 4.08
N TRP A 56 10.01 11.45 2.98
CA TRP A 56 9.87 12.13 1.69
C TRP A 56 8.82 13.24 1.74
N LEU A 57 7.70 13.01 2.41
CA LEU A 57 6.68 14.03 2.64
C LEU A 57 7.27 15.20 3.44
N ALA A 58 7.95 14.94 4.56
CA ALA A 58 8.62 15.98 5.34
C ALA A 58 9.69 16.74 4.53
N ARG A 59 10.47 16.03 3.71
CA ARG A 59 11.46 16.63 2.80
C ARG A 59 10.82 17.67 1.86
N SER A 60 9.62 17.39 1.32
CA SER A 60 8.94 18.33 0.42
C SER A 60 8.62 19.68 1.11
N TRP A 61 8.33 19.66 2.41
CA TRP A 61 8.16 20.88 3.20
C TRP A 61 9.46 21.66 3.35
N VAL A 62 10.52 20.96 3.80
CA VAL A 62 11.83 21.56 4.10
C VAL A 62 12.41 22.23 2.86
N LEU A 63 12.33 21.57 1.69
CA LEU A 63 12.84 22.14 0.44
C LEU A 63 12.08 23.41 0.04
N ALA A 64 10.75 23.40 0.18
CA ALA A 64 9.95 24.59 -0.11
C ALA A 64 10.27 25.73 0.88
N GLU A 65 10.61 25.44 2.13
CA GLU A 65 11.03 26.44 3.11
C GLU A 65 12.40 27.04 2.80
N GLN A 66 13.38 26.19 2.47
CA GLN A 66 14.73 26.62 2.08
C GLN A 66 14.72 27.55 0.84
N LEU A 67 13.76 27.37 -0.05
CA LEU A 67 13.61 28.20 -1.26
C LEU A 67 12.62 29.37 -1.09
N GLY A 68 12.06 29.59 0.11
CA GLY A 68 11.09 30.65 0.35
C GLY A 68 9.77 30.48 -0.42
N MET A 69 9.43 29.25 -0.82
CA MET A 69 8.23 28.92 -1.60
C MET A 69 7.04 28.55 -0.71
N GLY A 70 5.83 28.67 -1.27
CA GLY A 70 4.60 28.13 -0.67
C GLY A 70 4.61 26.60 -0.59
N LYS A 71 3.84 26.02 0.34
CA LYS A 71 3.85 24.59 0.68
C LYS A 71 2.85 23.73 -0.11
N HIS A 72 2.39 24.20 -1.26
CA HIS A 72 1.36 23.53 -2.08
C HIS A 72 1.70 22.08 -2.43
N VAL A 73 2.96 21.79 -2.77
CA VAL A 73 3.41 20.42 -3.10
C VAL A 73 3.29 19.49 -1.90
N PHE A 74 3.63 19.96 -0.70
CA PHE A 74 3.48 19.16 0.53
C PHE A 74 2.01 18.81 0.77
N TYR A 75 1.11 19.79 0.66
CA TYR A 75 -0.33 19.56 0.87
C TYR A 75 -0.92 18.64 -0.20
N ALA A 76 -0.59 18.85 -1.47
CA ALA A 76 -1.05 17.99 -2.56
C ALA A 76 -0.54 16.55 -2.39
N PHE A 77 0.75 16.37 -2.08
CA PHE A 77 1.33 15.05 -1.86
C PHE A 77 0.75 14.35 -0.62
N SER A 78 0.40 15.10 0.43
CA SER A 78 -0.28 14.56 1.61
C SER A 78 -1.59 13.84 1.26
N SER A 79 -2.31 14.30 0.22
CA SER A 79 -3.54 13.63 -0.25
C SER A 79 -3.27 12.23 -0.81
N ALA A 80 -2.13 12.00 -1.48
CA ALA A 80 -1.75 10.67 -1.95
C ALA A 80 -1.28 9.79 -0.79
N VAL A 81 -0.51 10.37 0.14
CA VAL A 81 -0.09 9.68 1.37
C VAL A 81 -1.28 9.24 2.21
N TRP A 82 -2.38 10.02 2.24
CA TRP A 82 -3.62 9.62 2.90
C TRP A 82 -4.17 8.28 2.39
N LEU A 83 -4.34 8.11 1.07
CA LEU A 83 -4.84 6.85 0.52
C LEU A 83 -3.90 5.68 0.84
N PHE A 84 -2.58 5.88 0.72
CA PHE A 84 -1.57 4.90 1.11
C PHE A 84 -1.71 4.46 2.58
N LEU A 85 -1.85 5.41 3.51
CA LEU A 85 -2.03 5.12 4.93
C LEU A 85 -3.35 4.42 5.22
N VAL A 86 -4.44 4.79 4.53
CA VAL A 86 -5.75 4.12 4.69
C VAL A 86 -5.64 2.65 4.35
N LEU A 87 -5.04 2.31 3.20
CA LEU A 87 -4.95 0.93 2.70
C LEU A 87 -4.04 0.04 3.56
N GLY A 88 -2.86 0.55 3.96
CA GLY A 88 -1.82 -0.26 4.60
C GLY A 88 -1.74 -0.16 6.13
N LEU A 89 -2.38 0.83 6.75
CA LEU A 89 -2.20 1.11 8.19
C LEU A 89 -3.53 1.38 8.92
N ILE A 90 -4.26 2.43 8.52
CA ILE A 90 -5.42 2.90 9.28
C ILE A 90 -6.56 1.89 9.20
N ARG A 91 -6.97 1.44 8.00
CA ARG A 91 -8.04 0.45 7.87
C ARG A 91 -7.68 -0.88 8.53
N PRO A 92 -6.50 -1.50 8.30
CA PRO A 92 -6.11 -2.73 9.01
C PRO A 92 -6.20 -2.60 10.54
N ILE A 93 -5.73 -1.48 11.12
CA ILE A 93 -5.85 -1.21 12.56
C ILE A 93 -7.32 -1.16 13.00
N LEU A 94 -8.17 -0.44 12.27
CA LEU A 94 -9.60 -0.34 12.58
C LEU A 94 -10.35 -1.68 12.43
N MET A 95 -9.87 -2.55 11.54
CA MET A 95 -10.40 -3.91 11.37
C MET A 95 -9.83 -4.92 12.38
N GLY A 96 -8.79 -4.54 13.14
CA GLY A 96 -8.18 -5.39 14.15
C GLY A 96 -7.24 -6.48 13.62
N SER A 97 -6.83 -6.42 12.35
CA SER A 97 -5.91 -7.40 11.77
C SER A 97 -5.05 -6.85 10.64
N TRP A 98 -3.76 -7.23 10.61
CA TRP A 98 -2.86 -6.92 9.49
C TRP A 98 -3.23 -7.68 8.21
N SER A 99 -3.95 -8.80 8.30
CA SER A 99 -4.39 -9.60 7.14
C SER A 99 -5.30 -8.83 6.17
N GLU A 100 -5.86 -7.72 6.63
CA GLU A 100 -6.71 -6.81 5.84
C GLU A 100 -5.91 -5.86 4.94
N ALA A 101 -4.58 -5.80 5.09
CA ALA A 101 -3.70 -4.92 4.33
C ALA A 101 -3.35 -5.48 2.94
N VAL A 102 -2.79 -4.62 2.09
CA VAL A 102 -2.39 -4.97 0.71
C VAL A 102 -1.07 -5.77 0.73
N PRO A 103 -0.95 -6.86 -0.05
CA PRO A 103 0.31 -7.58 -0.21
C PRO A 103 1.29 -6.87 -1.15
N TYR A 104 2.58 -7.17 -1.03
CA TYR A 104 3.60 -6.66 -1.96
C TYR A 104 3.88 -7.70 -3.06
N GLY A 105 3.16 -7.58 -4.17
CA GLY A 105 3.37 -8.38 -5.39
C GLY A 105 2.59 -7.82 -6.57
N VAL A 106 3.02 -8.11 -7.81
CA VAL A 106 2.44 -7.48 -9.00
C VAL A 106 1.03 -7.96 -9.25
N PHE A 107 0.78 -9.28 -9.31
CA PHE A 107 -0.58 -9.77 -9.48
C PHE A 107 -1.36 -9.86 -8.16
N SER A 108 -0.70 -10.17 -7.05
CA SER A 108 -1.39 -10.30 -5.76
C SER A 108 -2.08 -9.01 -5.28
N HIS A 109 -1.52 -7.82 -5.53
CA HIS A 109 -2.21 -6.57 -5.18
C HIS A 109 -3.41 -6.27 -6.11
N LEU A 110 -3.39 -6.77 -7.35
CA LEU A 110 -4.54 -6.68 -8.26
C LEU A 110 -5.66 -7.63 -7.81
N ASP A 111 -5.29 -8.86 -7.42
CA ASP A 111 -6.21 -9.85 -6.86
C ASP A 111 -6.85 -9.33 -5.57
N TRP A 112 -6.05 -8.72 -4.68
CA TRP A 112 -6.54 -8.05 -3.47
C TRP A 112 -7.56 -6.96 -3.81
N THR A 113 -7.28 -6.12 -4.82
CA THR A 113 -8.18 -5.04 -5.23
C THR A 113 -9.51 -5.57 -5.73
N ASN A 114 -9.49 -6.63 -6.55
CA ASN A 114 -10.68 -7.30 -7.03
C ASN A 114 -11.47 -7.94 -5.87
N LEU A 115 -10.80 -8.68 -5.00
CA LEU A 115 -11.41 -9.32 -3.82
C LEU A 115 -12.04 -8.28 -2.90
N PHE A 116 -11.36 -7.15 -2.66
CA PHE A 116 -11.90 -6.06 -1.85
C PHE A 116 -13.26 -5.58 -2.39
N SER A 117 -13.40 -5.41 -3.69
CA SER A 117 -14.68 -5.02 -4.30
C SER A 117 -15.75 -6.08 -4.14
N LEU A 118 -15.41 -7.36 -4.35
CA LEU A 118 -16.36 -8.46 -4.20
C LEU A 118 -16.83 -8.61 -2.75
N THR A 119 -15.91 -8.56 -1.79
CA THR A 119 -16.18 -8.71 -0.35
C THR A 119 -17.11 -7.62 0.18
N TYR A 120 -16.96 -6.38 -0.31
CA TYR A 120 -17.76 -5.24 0.14
C TYR A 120 -18.96 -4.90 -0.76
N GLY A 121 -19.42 -5.87 -1.57
CA GLY A 121 -20.69 -5.72 -2.30
C GLY A 121 -20.62 -4.77 -3.50
N ASN A 122 -19.52 -4.82 -4.26
CA ASN A 122 -19.26 -4.06 -5.47
C ASN A 122 -19.05 -2.54 -5.24
N LEU A 123 -17.79 -2.09 -5.37
CA LEU A 123 -17.39 -0.69 -5.17
C LEU A 123 -18.01 0.31 -6.16
N PHE A 124 -18.65 -0.12 -7.25
CA PHE A 124 -19.38 0.82 -8.11
C PHE A 124 -20.54 1.51 -7.38
N TYR A 125 -21.06 0.92 -6.31
CA TYR A 125 -22.11 1.52 -5.49
C TYR A 125 -21.57 2.40 -4.35
N ASN A 126 -20.25 2.48 -4.17
CA ASN A 126 -19.67 3.40 -3.20
C ASN A 126 -19.59 4.82 -3.80
N PRO A 127 -20.31 5.82 -3.24
CA PRO A 127 -20.34 7.16 -3.82
C PRO A 127 -18.97 7.86 -3.80
N PHE A 128 -18.10 7.57 -2.83
CA PHE A 128 -16.74 8.12 -2.79
C PHE A 128 -15.82 7.49 -3.85
N HIS A 129 -16.02 6.21 -4.17
CA HIS A 129 -15.33 5.58 -5.28
C HIS A 129 -15.74 6.21 -6.63
N ALA A 130 -17.04 6.46 -6.82
CA ALA A 130 -17.53 7.17 -8.00
C ALA A 130 -16.95 8.60 -8.10
N LEU A 131 -16.91 9.35 -7.00
CA LEU A 131 -16.27 10.68 -6.97
C LEU A 131 -14.78 10.60 -7.32
N SER A 132 -14.06 9.60 -6.82
CA SER A 132 -12.65 9.39 -7.16
C SER A 132 -12.45 9.18 -8.66
N ILE A 133 -13.35 8.43 -9.31
CA ILE A 133 -13.31 8.22 -10.76
C ILE A 133 -13.58 9.53 -11.52
N VAL A 134 -14.56 10.32 -11.09
CA VAL A 134 -14.86 11.64 -11.69
C VAL A 134 -13.62 12.54 -11.67
N PHE A 135 -12.92 12.62 -10.53
CA PHE A 135 -11.71 13.43 -10.45
C PHE A 135 -10.54 12.84 -11.25
N LEU A 136 -10.38 11.52 -11.26
CA LEU A 136 -9.36 10.86 -12.08
C LEU A 136 -9.54 11.16 -13.58
N TYR A 137 -10.77 11.02 -14.08
CA TYR A 137 -11.08 11.34 -15.48
C TYR A 137 -10.98 12.84 -15.75
N GLY A 138 -11.46 13.68 -14.83
CA GLY A 138 -11.36 15.13 -14.90
C GLY A 138 -9.91 15.63 -14.95
N SER A 139 -8.98 14.97 -14.24
CA SER A 139 -7.55 15.29 -14.28
C SER A 139 -6.87 14.97 -15.62
N ALA A 140 -7.39 14.02 -16.39
CA ALA A 140 -6.88 13.75 -17.74
C ALA A 140 -7.49 14.70 -18.78
N LEU A 141 -8.68 15.23 -18.51
CA LEU A 141 -9.37 16.18 -19.37
C LEU A 141 -8.83 17.61 -19.26
N LEU A 142 -8.47 18.04 -18.05
CA LEU A 142 -7.92 19.36 -17.75
C LEU A 142 -6.44 19.47 -18.11
#